data_AF-A0A3B0UCX4-F1
#
_entry.id   AF-A0A3B0UCX4-F1
#
_cell.length_a   1.000
_cell.length_b   1.000
_cell.length_c   1.000
_cell.angle_alpha   90.00
_cell.angle_beta   90.00
_cell.angle_gamma   90.00
#
_symmetry.space_group_name_H-M   'P 1'
#
loop_
_entity.id
_entity.type
_entity.pdbx_description
1 polymer ?
#
loop_
_entity_poly.entity_id
_entity_poly.type
_entity_poly.pdbx_seq_one_letter_code
_entity_poly.pdbx_strand_id
1 'polypeptide(L)'
;MDRHYLGDKKTFADYESNPMLQDTVERNIEIIGEAMSRLLKLDSKIKMANARRIVDGQNKIIHGYNDVENVQVWGIIINSLPTLKKEAKVFLKE
;
A
#
# COMPACT_ATOMS: atom_id res chain seq x y z
N MET A 1 0.17 -0.69 -11.37
CA MET A 1 -0.49 0.59 -11.09
C MET A 1 0.28 1.70 -11.74
N ASP A 2 -0.31 2.18 -12.83
CA ASP A 2 0.26 3.21 -13.70
C ASP A 2 0.30 4.57 -13.04
N ARG A 3 1.27 5.38 -13.47
CA ARG A 3 1.61 6.69 -12.93
C ARG A 3 0.59 7.79 -13.30
N HIS A 4 -0.60 7.44 -13.75
CA HIS A 4 -1.48 8.38 -14.47
C HIS A 4 -2.27 9.35 -13.59
N TYR A 5 -2.40 9.10 -12.28
CA TYR A 5 -3.34 9.86 -11.44
C TYR A 5 -2.70 10.89 -10.48
N LEU A 6 -1.38 11.10 -10.53
CA LEU A 6 -0.66 11.80 -9.45
C LEU A 6 0.31 12.92 -9.89
N GLY A 7 0.43 13.24 -11.20
CA GLY A 7 1.34 14.28 -11.69
C GLY A 7 2.84 14.02 -11.42
N ASP A 8 3.71 14.95 -11.87
CA ASP A 8 5.17 14.82 -11.79
C ASP A 8 5.75 15.09 -10.38
N LYS A 9 5.04 15.83 -9.53
CA LYS A 9 5.36 16.04 -8.12
C LYS A 9 4.20 15.58 -7.25
N LYS A 10 4.45 14.54 -6.45
CA LYS A 10 3.49 13.98 -5.51
C LYS A 10 3.65 14.66 -4.17
N THR A 11 2.84 15.66 -3.85
CA THR A 11 2.84 16.25 -2.51
C THR A 11 1.75 15.61 -1.64
N PHE A 12 1.96 15.63 -0.33
CA PHE A 12 0.92 15.20 0.61
C PHE A 12 -0.33 16.07 0.46
N ALA A 13 -0.18 17.37 0.21
CA ALA A 13 -1.29 18.29 0.01
C ALA A 13 -2.16 17.91 -1.20
N ASP A 14 -1.55 17.52 -2.34
CA ASP A 14 -2.31 17.09 -3.52
C ASP A 14 -3.14 15.82 -3.26
N TYR A 15 -2.60 14.93 -2.43
CA TYR A 15 -3.31 13.72 -1.99
C TYR A 15 -4.43 14.06 -1.00
N GLU A 16 -4.13 14.88 0.02
CA GLU A 16 -5.07 15.28 1.07
C GLU A 16 -6.25 16.11 0.51
N SER A 17 -6.02 16.92 -0.53
CA SER A 17 -7.08 17.72 -1.16
C SER A 17 -7.94 16.95 -2.17
N ASN A 18 -7.69 15.65 -2.40
CA ASN A 18 -8.37 14.87 -3.43
C ASN A 18 -9.00 13.58 -2.88
N PRO A 19 -10.27 13.63 -2.45
CA PRO A 19 -10.98 12.47 -1.90
C PRO A 19 -11.09 11.28 -2.85
N MET A 20 -11.30 11.53 -4.16
CA MET A 20 -11.37 10.45 -5.15
C MET A 20 -10.05 9.68 -5.25
N LEU A 21 -8.92 10.40 -5.13
CA LEU A 21 -7.60 9.80 -5.11
C LEU A 21 -7.37 9.01 -3.81
N GLN A 22 -7.84 9.51 -2.66
CA GLN A 22 -7.81 8.80 -1.38
C GLN A 22 -8.56 7.47 -1.48
N ASP A 23 -9.83 7.49 -1.88
CA ASP A 23 -10.67 6.30 -2.05
C ASP A 23 -10.01 5.27 -2.98
N THR A 24 -9.48 5.75 -4.11
CA THR A 24 -8.81 4.90 -5.10
C THR A 24 -7.55 4.25 -4.51
N VAL A 25 -6.74 5.02 -3.78
CA VAL A 25 -5.51 4.52 -3.16
C VAL A 25 -5.82 3.51 -2.06
N GLU A 26 -6.78 3.80 -1.20
CA GLU A 26 -7.18 2.94 -0.09
C GLU A 26 -7.70 1.60 -0.59
N ARG A 27 -8.59 1.61 -1.59
CA ARG A 27 -9.10 0.39 -2.21
C ARG A 27 -7.98 -0.45 -2.82
N ASN A 28 -6.99 0.21 -3.43
CA ASN A 28 -5.84 -0.47 -4.00
C ASN A 28 -4.94 -1.10 -2.94
N ILE A 29 -4.72 -0.42 -1.80
CA ILE A 29 -3.98 -0.96 -0.66
C ILE A 29 -4.71 -2.18 -0.09
N GLU A 30 -6.04 -2.13 0.00
CA GLU A 30 -6.86 -3.23 0.50
C GLU A 30 -6.70 -4.49 -0.37
N ILE A 31 -6.83 -4.34 -1.69
CA ILE A 31 -6.67 -5.45 -2.65
C ILE A 31 -5.27 -6.07 -2.57
N ILE A 32 -4.23 -5.22 -2.48
CA ILE A 32 -2.84 -5.68 -2.35
C ILE A 32 -2.67 -6.44 -1.04
N GLY A 33 -3.18 -5.91 0.07
CA GLY A 33 -3.09 -6.56 1.39
C GLY A 33 -3.76 -7.94 1.42
N GLU A 34 -4.94 -8.06 0.82
CA GLU A 34 -5.63 -9.35 0.71
C GLU A 34 -4.84 -10.35 -0.16
N ALA A 35 -4.29 -9.91 -1.30
CA ALA A 35 -3.46 -10.75 -2.14
C ALA A 35 -2.22 -11.27 -1.40
N MET A 36 -1.53 -10.40 -0.64
CA MET A 36 -0.38 -10.80 0.18
C MET A 36 -0.77 -11.76 1.30
N SER A 37 -1.91 -11.54 1.96
CA SER A 37 -2.43 -12.44 2.99
C SER A 37 -2.70 -13.85 2.42
N ARG A 38 -3.32 -13.94 1.23
CA ARG A 38 -3.54 -15.21 0.54
C ARG A 38 -2.23 -15.90 0.16
N LEU A 39 -1.26 -15.14 -0.37
CA LEU A 39 0.05 -15.66 -0.74
C LEU A 39 0.79 -16.26 0.47
N LEU A 40 0.85 -15.54 1.59
CA LEU A 40 1.53 -16.00 2.81
C LEU A 40 0.83 -17.20 3.48
N LYS A 41 -0.49 -17.35 3.27
CA LYS A 41 -1.23 -18.56 3.68
C LYS A 41 -0.88 -19.77 2.81
N LEU A 42 -0.62 -19.58 1.52
CA LEU A 42 -0.24 -20.65 0.60
C LEU A 42 1.19 -21.13 0.85
N ASP A 43 2.12 -20.21 1.08
CA ASP A 43 3.48 -20.55 1.47
C ASP A 43 4.03 -19.56 2.51
N SER A 44 4.07 -20.04 3.75
CA SER A 44 4.60 -19.28 4.89
C SER A 44 6.12 -19.10 4.88
N LYS A 45 6.84 -19.81 3.99
CA LYS A 45 8.30 -19.68 3.83
C LYS A 45 8.69 -18.51 2.94
N ILE A 46 7.74 -17.89 2.23
CA ILE A 46 7.99 -16.68 1.42
C ILE A 46 8.48 -15.56 2.34
N LYS A 47 9.76 -15.20 2.18
CA LYS A 47 10.42 -14.15 2.97
C LYS A 47 10.26 -12.78 2.30
N MET A 48 9.03 -12.29 2.25
CA MET A 48 8.76 -10.89 1.91
C MET A 48 8.58 -10.07 3.18
N ALA A 49 9.70 -9.54 3.70
CA ALA A 49 9.73 -8.83 4.98
C ALA A 49 8.74 -7.66 5.04
N ASN A 50 8.44 -7.00 3.90
CA ASN A 50 7.48 -5.90 3.85
C ASN A 50 6.06 -6.32 3.48
N ALA A 51 5.82 -7.56 3.03
CA ALA A 51 4.47 -8.08 2.84
C ALA A 51 3.69 -8.05 4.15
N ARG A 52 4.30 -8.50 5.26
CA ARG A 52 3.67 -8.48 6.58
C ARG A 52 3.42 -7.05 7.07
N ARG A 53 4.36 -6.12 6.85
CA ARG A 53 4.18 -4.70 7.17
C ARG A 53 3.05 -4.02 6.40
N ILE A 54 2.82 -4.41 5.15
CA ILE A 54 1.69 -3.87 4.37
C ILE A 54 0.37 -4.46 4.84
N VAL A 55 0.33 -5.75 5.18
CA VAL A 55 -0.84 -6.38 5.81
C VAL A 55 -1.16 -5.72 7.17
N ASP A 56 -0.14 -5.48 8.00
CA ASP A 56 -0.30 -4.83 9.30
C ASP A 56 -0.66 -3.33 9.15
N GLY A 57 -0.13 -2.66 8.12
CA GLY A 57 -0.47 -1.28 7.76
C GLY A 57 -1.90 -1.14 7.23
N GLN A 58 -2.36 -2.09 6.43
CA GLN A 58 -3.75 -2.21 5.98
C GLN A 58 -4.69 -2.35 7.18
N ASN A 59 -4.37 -3.22 8.14
CA ASN A 59 -5.20 -3.41 9.33
C ASN A 59 -5.35 -2.12 10.14
N LYS A 60 -4.31 -1.27 10.17
CA LYS A 60 -4.37 0.05 10.82
C LYS A 60 -5.22 1.06 10.05
N ILE A 61 -5.14 1.09 8.72
CA ILE A 61 -6.02 1.93 7.87
C ILE A 61 -7.49 1.56 8.09
N ILE A 62 -7.81 0.26 8.15
CA ILE A 62 -9.21 -0.21 8.28
C ILE A 62 -9.83 0.12 9.65
N HIS A 63 -9.04 0.47 10.68
CA HIS A 63 -9.50 0.56 12.07
C HIS A 63 -9.40 1.97 12.71
N GLY A 64 -9.12 3.06 11.95
CA GLY A 64 -8.57 4.32 12.49
C GLY A 64 -9.30 5.65 12.19
N TYR A 65 -10.63 5.70 12.24
CA TYR A 65 -11.51 6.75 11.69
C TYR A 65 -11.46 8.21 12.22
N ASN A 66 -10.44 8.68 12.95
CA ASN A 66 -10.42 10.08 13.40
C ASN A 66 -9.00 10.70 13.34
N ASP A 67 -8.80 11.64 12.41
CA ASP A 67 -7.66 12.57 12.25
C ASP A 67 -6.25 12.00 11.96
N VAL A 68 -6.09 10.68 11.96
CA VAL A 68 -4.79 10.00 11.80
C VAL A 68 -4.61 9.34 10.41
N GLU A 69 -5.60 9.46 9.52
CA GLU A 69 -5.74 8.58 8.34
C GLU A 69 -4.87 8.97 7.13
N ASN A 70 -4.93 10.21 6.65
CA ASN A 70 -4.28 10.59 5.38
C ASN A 70 -2.75 10.52 5.46
N VAL A 71 -2.14 10.96 6.56
CA VAL A 71 -0.67 10.94 6.72
C VAL A 71 -0.14 9.50 6.77
N GLN A 72 -0.89 8.57 7.37
CA GLN A 72 -0.51 7.17 7.44
C GLN A 72 -0.63 6.47 6.09
N VAL A 73 -1.74 6.69 5.38
CA VAL A 73 -1.93 6.18 4.01
C VAL A 73 -0.84 6.75 3.10
N TRP A 74 -0.53 8.04 3.21
CA TRP A 74 0.57 8.67 2.49
C TRP A 74 1.92 8.00 2.78
N GLY A 75 2.20 7.70 4.05
CA GLY A 75 3.38 6.95 4.46
C GLY A 75 3.48 5.57 3.78
N ILE A 76 2.36 4.88 3.58
CA ILE A 76 2.29 3.61 2.84
C ILE A 76 2.56 3.83 1.35
N ILE A 77 2.01 4.88 0.74
CA ILE A 77 2.22 5.21 -0.68
C ILE A 77 3.70 5.47 -0.98
N ILE A 78 4.38 6.25 -0.14
CA ILE A 78 5.75 6.71 -0.43
C ILE A 78 6.83 5.73 0.04
N ASN A 79 6.58 4.93 1.09
CA ASN A 79 7.59 4.04 1.67
C ASN A 79 7.32 2.56 1.39
N SER A 80 6.10 2.10 1.68
CA SER A 80 5.77 0.67 1.70
C SER A 80 5.53 0.12 0.30
N LEU A 81 4.67 0.77 -0.51
CA LEU A 81 4.34 0.30 -1.85
C LEU A 81 5.55 0.19 -2.80
N PRO A 82 6.50 1.16 -2.85
CA PRO A 82 7.68 1.02 -3.70
C PRO A 82 8.56 -0.15 -3.28
N THR A 83 8.67 -0.42 -1.98
CA THR A 83 9.45 -1.52 -1.44
C THR A 83 8.82 -2.87 -1.77
N LEU A 84 7.51 -3.02 -1.56
CA LEU A 84 6.77 -4.23 -1.95
C LEU A 84 6.87 -4.49 -3.45
N LYS A 85 6.78 -3.44 -4.28
CA LYS A 85 6.95 -3.59 -5.72
C LYS A 85 8.33 -4.15 -6.09
N LYS A 86 9.39 -3.77 -5.37
CA LYS A 86 10.73 -4.34 -5.57
C LYS A 86 10.76 -5.80 -5.14
N GLU A 87 10.26 -6.13 -3.95
CA GLU A 87 10.18 -7.52 -3.45
C GLU A 87 9.39 -8.43 -4.40
N ALA A 88 8.23 -7.98 -4.88
CA ALA A 88 7.40 -8.72 -5.83
C ALA A 88 8.12 -8.97 -7.16
N LYS A 89 8.88 -7.98 -7.65
CA LYS A 89 9.70 -8.16 -8.86
C LYS A 89 10.86 -9.13 -8.66
N VAL A 90 11.44 -9.19 -7.48
CA VAL A 90 12.49 -10.17 -7.16
C VAL A 90 11.88 -11.56 -7.13
N PHE A 91 10.76 -11.74 -6.41
CA PHE A 91 10.05 -13.01 -6.30
C PHE A 91 9.55 -13.56 -7.64
N LEU A 92 9.10 -12.70 -8.57
CA LEU A 92 8.64 -13.12 -9.90
C LEU A 92 9.77 -13.38 -10.91
N LYS A 93 11.03 -13.09 -10.56
CA LYS A 93 12.20 -13.36 -11.39
C LYS A 93 12.95 -14.63 -10.99
N GLU A 94 12.52 -15.25 -9.90
CA GLU A 94 12.84 -16.64 -9.55
C GLU A 94 11.84 -17.58 -10.23
#